data_AF-A0A495IZC2-F1
#
_entry.id   AF-A0A495IZC2-F1
#
_cell.length_a   1.000
_cell.length_b   1.000
_cell.length_c   1.000
_cell.angle_alpha   90.00
_cell.angle_beta   90.00
_cell.angle_gamma   90.00
#
_symmetry.space_group_name_H-M   'P 1'
#
loop_
_entity.id
_entity.type
_entity.pdbx_description
1 polymer ?
#
loop_
_entity_poly.entity_id
_entity_poly.type
_entity_poly.pdbx_seq_one_letter_code
_entity_poly.pdbx_strand_id
1 'polypeptide(L)'
;MDGRYAYREQPKMEKQDIGEGKTKMVPTGETYLAWRGMDFKSADGYGNFNPKVIFWDHAKEIQKYPIKGVDEKYDLSRILRAIEKGNRVDIVLLRDGQETPAKIVANPRMMRFDFYDSNGQTMVVRQVEKQKLAQTEKAELTPQEVQRAAIAKAAEQKQGAGQSQSAAEAAKPKVAEQQQQGERRRQGQRVA
;
A
#
# COMPACT_ATOMS: atom_id res chain seq x y z
N MET A 1 10.97 15.15 6.57
CA MET A 1 10.94 14.62 5.19
C MET A 1 12.19 13.80 5.02
N ASP A 2 12.14 12.63 4.39
CA ASP A 2 13.35 11.89 3.95
C ASP A 2 13.49 12.08 2.43
N GLY A 3 14.70 11.97 1.88
CA GLY A 3 14.95 12.19 0.46
C GLY A 3 14.34 11.12 -0.44
N ARG A 4 14.29 11.40 -1.75
CA ARG A 4 13.97 10.37 -2.75
C ARG A 4 15.03 9.26 -2.69
N TYR A 5 14.59 8.03 -2.81
CA TYR A 5 15.47 6.87 -2.90
C TYR A 5 15.63 6.47 -4.38
N ALA A 6 16.85 6.07 -4.74
CA ALA A 6 17.14 5.50 -6.05
C ALA A 6 17.84 4.16 -5.88
N TYR A 7 17.46 3.19 -6.69
CA TYR A 7 18.13 1.90 -6.77
C TYR A 7 19.36 2.04 -7.65
N ARG A 8 20.53 1.80 -7.08
CA ARG A 8 21.80 1.93 -7.79
C ARG A 8 22.85 1.02 -7.21
N GLU A 9 23.85 0.77 -8.05
CA GLU A 9 25.07 0.08 -7.65
C GLU A 9 25.89 0.96 -6.69
N GLN A 10 26.48 0.32 -5.68
CA GLN A 10 27.27 0.97 -4.65
C GLN A 10 28.52 0.16 -4.35
N PRO A 11 29.68 0.82 -4.15
CA PRO A 11 30.86 0.14 -3.70
C PRO A 11 30.69 -0.32 -2.26
N LYS A 12 31.15 -1.53 -1.97
CA LYS A 12 31.36 -1.98 -0.60
C LYS A 12 32.59 -1.27 -0.05
N MET A 13 32.43 -0.69 1.13
CA MET A 13 33.45 0.11 1.79
C MET A 13 33.94 -0.64 3.03
N GLU A 14 35.24 -0.79 3.18
CA GLU A 14 35.87 -1.37 4.36
C GLU A 14 36.73 -0.34 5.09
N LYS A 15 36.84 -0.51 6.41
CA LYS A 15 37.72 0.34 7.23
C LYS A 15 39.14 -0.16 7.05
N GLN A 16 40.01 0.70 6.54
CA GLN A 16 41.44 0.44 6.45
C GLN A 16 42.18 1.38 7.41
N ASP A 17 43.04 0.81 8.26
CA ASP A 17 43.94 1.57 9.12
C ASP A 17 45.02 2.23 8.25
N ILE A 18 45.11 3.55 8.35
CA ILE A 18 46.09 4.37 7.61
C ILE A 18 47.27 4.79 8.50
N GLY A 19 47.42 4.16 9.67
CA GLY A 19 48.40 4.54 10.69
C GLY A 19 47.92 5.72 11.55
N GLU A 20 48.63 6.01 12.64
CA GLU A 20 48.34 7.09 13.59
C GLU A 20 46.96 7.04 14.27
N GLY A 21 46.36 5.84 14.39
CA GLY A 21 45.02 5.67 15.00
C GLY A 21 43.87 6.21 14.15
N LYS A 22 44.11 6.55 12.87
CA LYS A 22 43.09 7.02 11.93
C LYS A 22 42.64 5.85 11.04
N THR A 23 41.32 5.74 10.85
CA THR A 23 40.70 4.78 9.93
C THR A 23 40.08 5.51 8.75
N LYS A 24 40.28 4.99 7.53
CA LYS A 24 39.65 5.50 6.31
C LYS A 24 38.75 4.43 5.69
N MET A 25 37.60 4.84 5.16
CA MET A 25 36.78 3.95 4.34
C MET A 25 37.35 3.86 2.93
N VAL A 26 37.69 2.65 2.49
CA VAL A 26 38.25 2.38 1.16
C VAL A 26 37.33 1.41 0.43
N PRO A 27 37.03 1.62 -0.87
CA PRO A 27 36.24 0.68 -1.65
C PRO A 27 37.00 -0.64 -1.84
N THR A 28 36.34 -1.77 -1.61
CA THR A 28 36.94 -3.11 -1.72
C THR A 28 37.08 -3.61 -3.16
N GLY A 29 36.51 -2.88 -4.13
CA GLY A 29 36.35 -3.33 -5.51
C GLY A 29 35.07 -4.15 -5.75
N GLU A 30 34.42 -4.62 -4.68
CA GLU A 30 33.10 -5.27 -4.76
C GLU A 30 31.98 -4.22 -4.77
N THR A 31 30.91 -4.50 -5.51
CA THR A 31 29.72 -3.64 -5.55
C THR A 31 28.44 -4.40 -5.20
N TYR A 32 27.43 -3.68 -4.75
CA TYR A 32 26.11 -4.22 -4.43
C TYR A 32 25.01 -3.28 -4.92
N LEU A 33 23.84 -3.84 -5.26
CA LEU A 33 22.66 -3.06 -5.62
C LEU A 33 21.78 -2.84 -4.39
N ALA A 34 21.41 -1.58 -4.14
CA ALA A 34 20.48 -1.24 -3.07
C ALA A 34 19.79 0.10 -3.33
N TRP A 35 18.68 0.32 -2.64
CA TRP A 35 18.01 1.62 -2.59
C TRP A 35 18.82 2.56 -1.69
N ARG A 36 19.23 3.70 -2.24
CA ARG A 36 19.96 4.75 -1.52
C ARG A 36 19.17 6.03 -1.48
N GLY A 37 19.03 6.58 -0.28
CA GLY A 37 18.47 7.91 -0.02
C GLY A 37 19.35 8.68 0.96
N MET A 38 18.96 9.92 1.25
CA MET A 38 19.55 10.73 2.32
C MET A 38 18.67 10.65 3.56
N ASP A 39 19.30 10.48 4.72
CA ASP A 39 18.66 10.57 6.02
C ASP A 39 18.71 12.02 6.51
N PHE A 40 17.61 12.74 6.35
CA PHE A 40 17.51 14.14 6.77
C PHE A 40 17.34 14.31 8.29
N LYS A 41 17.31 13.22 9.06
CA LYS A 41 17.26 13.26 10.52
C LYS A 41 18.64 13.16 11.17
N SER A 42 19.66 12.77 10.41
CA SER A 42 21.01 12.59 10.91
C SER A 42 22.01 13.30 9.99
N ALA A 43 22.66 14.32 10.53
CA ALA A 43 23.79 14.98 9.89
C ALA A 43 25.11 14.56 10.56
N ASP A 44 26.18 14.56 9.78
CA ASP A 44 27.54 14.43 10.30
C ASP A 44 28.00 15.73 11.00
N GLY A 45 29.20 15.71 11.58
CA GLY A 45 29.78 16.87 12.25
C GLY A 45 30.07 18.06 11.33
N TYR A 46 29.94 17.90 10.02
CA TYR A 46 30.13 18.93 9.00
C TYR A 46 28.80 19.44 8.40
N GLY A 47 27.66 18.95 8.90
CA GLY A 47 26.33 19.34 8.44
C GLY A 47 25.82 18.60 7.20
N ASN A 48 26.52 17.56 6.71
CA ASN A 48 26.04 16.73 5.62
C ASN A 48 25.11 15.64 6.11
N PHE A 49 24.03 15.38 5.39
CA PHE A 49 23.10 14.30 5.75
C PHE A 49 23.67 12.91 5.46
N ASN A 50 23.48 12.00 6.40
CA ASN A 50 23.99 10.64 6.29
C ASN A 50 23.24 9.84 5.21
N PRO A 51 23.93 9.02 4.40
CA PRO A 51 23.26 8.16 3.44
C PRO A 51 22.53 7.02 4.15
N LYS A 52 21.35 6.66 3.64
CA LYS A 52 20.58 5.49 4.09
C LYS A 52 20.47 4.48 2.96
N VAL A 53 20.83 3.24 3.27
CA VAL A 53 20.81 2.10 2.34
C VAL A 53 19.72 1.13 2.77
N ILE A 54 18.92 0.68 1.80
CA ILE A 54 17.82 -0.26 2.02
C ILE A 54 17.91 -1.39 0.99
N PHE A 55 17.90 -2.62 1.49
CA PHE A 55 17.79 -3.83 0.68
C PHE A 55 16.32 -4.25 0.64
N TRP A 56 15.71 -4.14 -0.54
CA TRP A 56 14.31 -4.49 -0.76
C TRP A 56 14.16 -5.03 -2.18
N ASP A 57 13.53 -6.20 -2.29
CA ASP A 57 13.20 -6.83 -3.56
C ASP A 57 11.89 -6.25 -4.13
N HIS A 58 12.03 -5.11 -4.80
CA HIS A 58 10.93 -4.40 -5.44
C HIS A 58 10.36 -5.18 -6.63
N ALA A 59 11.16 -6.01 -7.30
CA ALA A 59 10.75 -6.82 -8.45
C ALA A 59 9.78 -7.95 -8.04
N LYS A 60 10.00 -8.56 -6.88
CA LYS A 60 9.04 -9.51 -6.30
C LYS A 60 7.80 -8.83 -5.74
N GLU A 61 7.96 -7.66 -5.15
CA GLU A 61 6.87 -6.92 -4.52
C GLU A 61 5.85 -6.39 -5.55
N ILE A 62 6.28 -5.94 -6.72
CA ILE A 62 5.37 -5.37 -7.75
C ILE A 62 4.39 -6.42 -8.30
N GLN A 63 4.81 -7.69 -8.36
CA GLN A 63 3.99 -8.80 -8.86
C GLN A 63 2.78 -9.12 -7.97
N LYS A 64 2.77 -8.62 -6.73
CA LYS A 64 1.67 -8.78 -5.79
C LYS A 64 0.51 -7.81 -6.06
N TYR A 65 0.70 -6.81 -6.92
CA TYR A 65 -0.33 -5.82 -7.22
C TYR A 65 -1.06 -6.15 -8.53
N PRO A 66 -2.38 -5.86 -8.63
CA PRO A 66 -3.16 -6.12 -9.83
C PRO A 66 -2.89 -5.03 -10.88
N ILE A 67 -1.72 -5.07 -11.51
CA ILE A 67 -1.29 -4.12 -12.54
C ILE A 67 -1.39 -4.81 -13.91
N LYS A 68 -2.04 -4.16 -14.88
CA LYS A 68 -2.14 -4.65 -16.26
C LYS A 68 -0.73 -4.75 -16.87
N GLY A 69 -0.43 -5.87 -17.53
CA GLY A 69 0.88 -6.10 -18.18
C GLY A 69 2.03 -6.43 -17.21
N VAL A 70 1.79 -6.56 -15.89
CA VAL A 70 2.87 -6.91 -14.94
C VAL A 70 3.42 -8.32 -15.14
N ASP A 71 2.62 -9.22 -15.72
CA ASP A 71 3.01 -10.57 -16.08
C ASP A 71 3.85 -10.61 -17.39
N GLU A 72 3.84 -9.53 -18.17
CA GLU A 72 4.65 -9.40 -19.38
C GLU A 72 6.05 -8.88 -19.05
N LYS A 73 7.08 -9.66 -19.41
CA LYS A 73 8.48 -9.34 -19.07
C LYS A 73 8.94 -7.97 -19.59
N TYR A 74 8.45 -7.55 -20.76
CA TYR A 74 8.84 -6.28 -21.39
C TYR A 74 8.30 -5.08 -20.60
N ASP A 75 7.00 -5.06 -20.35
CA ASP A 75 6.35 -3.97 -19.61
C ASP A 75 6.82 -3.90 -18.17
N LEU A 76 6.96 -5.05 -17.50
CA LEU A 76 7.52 -5.13 -16.16
C LEU A 76 8.92 -4.49 -16.09
N SER A 77 9.80 -4.83 -17.02
CA SER A 77 11.17 -4.29 -17.06
C SER A 77 11.19 -2.77 -17.28
N ARG A 78 10.29 -2.25 -18.12
CA ARG A 78 10.17 -0.81 -18.38
C ARG A 78 9.68 -0.06 -17.14
N ILE A 79 8.68 -0.60 -16.46
CA ILE A 79 8.12 -0.02 -15.22
C ILE A 79 9.21 -0.03 -14.12
N LEU A 80 9.86 -1.18 -13.89
CA LEU A 80 10.91 -1.32 -12.89
C LEU A 80 12.06 -0.33 -13.10
N ARG A 81 12.60 -0.24 -14.32
CA ARG A 81 13.70 0.69 -14.64
C ARG A 81 13.35 2.15 -14.35
N ALA A 82 12.09 2.53 -14.56
CA ALA A 82 11.65 3.89 -14.27
C ALA A 82 11.46 4.12 -12.77
N ILE A 83 10.89 3.16 -12.05
CA ILE A 83 10.71 3.24 -10.60
C ILE A 83 12.06 3.21 -9.85
N GLU A 84 13.02 2.42 -10.30
CA GLU A 84 14.39 2.35 -9.76
C GLU A 84 15.09 3.71 -9.75
N LYS A 85 14.76 4.60 -10.69
CA LYS A 85 15.27 5.97 -10.73
C LYS A 85 14.54 6.93 -9.77
N GLY A 86 13.56 6.43 -9.03
CA GLY A 86 12.71 7.23 -8.14
C GLY A 86 11.63 8.04 -8.89
N ASN A 87 11.31 7.68 -10.14
CA ASN A 87 10.28 8.35 -10.92
C ASN A 87 8.87 7.85 -10.55
N ARG A 88 7.86 8.70 -10.79
CA ARG A 88 6.47 8.27 -10.81
C ARG A 88 6.16 7.72 -12.21
N VAL A 89 5.54 6.54 -12.27
CA VAL A 89 5.26 5.86 -13.53
C VAL A 89 3.76 5.69 -13.68
N ASP A 90 3.20 6.04 -14.83
CA ASP A 90 1.80 5.78 -15.15
C ASP A 90 1.58 4.29 -15.45
N ILE A 91 0.57 3.71 -14.81
CA ILE A 91 0.18 2.31 -14.92
C ILE A 91 -1.35 2.20 -14.98
N VAL A 92 -1.85 1.02 -15.35
CA VAL A 92 -3.27 0.69 -15.29
C VAL A 92 -3.48 -0.42 -14.26
N LEU A 93 -4.32 -0.15 -13.27
CA LEU A 93 -4.73 -1.12 -12.27
C LEU A 93 -5.98 -1.88 -12.73
N LEU A 94 -6.02 -3.18 -12.46
CA LEU A 94 -7.17 -4.06 -12.69
C LEU A 94 -7.91 -4.23 -11.36
N ARG A 95 -8.90 -3.37 -11.09
CA ARG A 95 -9.67 -3.40 -9.84
C ARG A 95 -11.11 -3.77 -10.12
N ASP A 96 -11.60 -4.84 -9.51
CA ASP A 96 -13.00 -5.28 -9.64
C ASP A 96 -13.44 -5.47 -11.12
N GLY A 97 -12.51 -5.88 -11.99
CA GLY A 97 -12.74 -6.03 -13.43
C GLY A 97 -12.71 -4.72 -14.23
N GLN A 98 -12.43 -3.58 -13.61
CA GLN A 98 -12.29 -2.27 -14.25
C GLN A 98 -10.83 -1.83 -14.34
N GLU A 99 -10.49 -1.21 -15.47
CA GLU A 99 -9.20 -0.59 -15.71
C GLU A 99 -9.20 0.83 -15.12
N THR A 100 -8.37 1.05 -14.09
CA THR A 100 -8.21 2.36 -13.46
C THR A 100 -6.81 2.89 -13.72
N PRO A 101 -6.64 4.06 -14.38
CA PRO A 101 -5.33 4.67 -14.53
C PRO A 101 -4.82 5.15 -13.16
N ALA A 102 -3.56 4.85 -12.87
CA ALA A 102 -2.90 5.24 -11.63
C ALA A 102 -1.41 5.53 -11.87
N LYS A 103 -0.77 6.19 -10.92
CA LYS A 103 0.68 6.39 -10.88
C LYS A 103 1.27 5.56 -9.76
N ILE A 104 2.36 4.86 -10.03
CA ILE A 104 3.10 4.06 -9.05
C ILE A 104 4.45 4.72 -8.72
N VAL A 105 4.84 4.64 -7.46
CA VAL A 105 6.15 5.11 -6.95
C VAL A 105 6.70 4.08 -5.97
N ALA A 106 8.00 3.80 -6.02
CA ALA A 106 8.65 3.02 -4.97
C ALA A 106 8.75 3.81 -3.68
N ASN A 107 8.42 3.16 -2.56
CA ASN A 107 8.70 3.62 -1.22
C ASN A 107 9.58 2.59 -0.50
N PRO A 108 10.91 2.62 -0.73
CA PRO A 108 11.82 1.64 -0.17
C PRO A 108 11.86 1.68 1.36
N ARG A 109 11.63 2.85 1.97
CA ARG A 109 11.57 3.00 3.43
C ARG A 109 10.48 2.12 4.04
N MET A 110 9.34 2.02 3.38
CA MET A 110 8.23 1.18 3.78
C MET A 110 8.23 -0.19 3.08
N MET A 111 9.25 -0.47 2.26
CA MET A 111 9.38 -1.69 1.46
C MET A 111 8.11 -2.02 0.65
N ARG A 112 7.48 -0.99 0.09
CA ARG A 112 6.22 -1.08 -0.65
C ARG A 112 6.17 -0.10 -1.82
N PHE A 113 5.12 -0.22 -2.62
CA PHE A 113 4.76 0.82 -3.59
C PHE A 113 3.62 1.68 -3.05
N ASP A 114 3.71 2.96 -3.38
CA ASP A 114 2.64 3.93 -3.19
C ASP A 114 1.98 4.21 -4.54
N PHE A 115 0.66 4.30 -4.51
CA PHE A 115 -0.17 4.53 -5.69
C PHE A 115 -0.87 5.86 -5.57
N TYR A 116 -1.05 6.52 -6.71
CA TYR A 116 -1.70 7.82 -6.79
C TYR A 116 -2.69 7.83 -7.94
N ASP A 117 -3.78 8.58 -7.79
CA ASP A 117 -4.73 8.81 -8.87
C ASP A 117 -4.20 9.86 -9.87
N SER A 118 -4.99 10.18 -10.89
CA SER A 118 -4.66 11.23 -11.86
C SER A 118 -4.50 12.61 -11.22
N ASN A 119 -5.18 12.87 -10.10
CA ASN A 119 -5.10 14.13 -9.33
C ASN A 119 -3.89 14.17 -8.38
N GLY A 120 -3.14 13.07 -8.24
CA GLY A 120 -2.02 12.95 -7.32
C GLY A 120 -2.41 12.62 -5.88
N GLN A 121 -3.66 12.22 -5.62
CA GLN A 121 -4.12 11.74 -4.32
C GLN A 121 -3.69 10.29 -4.10
N THR A 122 -3.29 9.95 -2.87
CA THR A 122 -2.88 8.59 -2.52
C THR A 122 -4.04 7.61 -2.65
N MET A 123 -3.79 6.49 -3.32
CA MET A 123 -4.73 5.40 -3.49
C MET A 123 -4.29 4.19 -2.68
N VAL A 124 -5.25 3.56 -2.00
CA VAL A 124 -5.02 2.26 -1.34
C VAL A 124 -5.28 1.15 -2.34
N VAL A 125 -4.22 0.45 -2.75
CA VAL A 125 -4.29 -0.73 -3.62
C VAL A 125 -3.98 -1.96 -2.79
N ARG A 126 -4.88 -2.95 -2.82
CA ARG A 126 -4.70 -4.21 -2.11
C ARG A 126 -3.81 -5.15 -2.92
N GLN A 127 -2.94 -5.88 -2.22
CA GLN A 127 -2.16 -6.96 -2.81
C GLN A 127 -3.06 -8.17 -3.05
N VAL A 128 -2.84 -8.86 -4.15
CA VAL A 128 -3.51 -10.10 -4.50
C VAL A 128 -2.52 -11.24 -4.32
N GLU A 129 -2.78 -12.15 -3.38
CA GLU A 129 -1.99 -13.37 -3.21
C GLU A 129 -2.32 -14.35 -4.34
N LYS A 130 -1.53 -14.30 -5.44
CA LYS A 130 -1.68 -15.23 -6.59
C LYS A 130 -1.56 -16.72 -6.18
N GLN A 131 -0.92 -17.04 -5.04
CA GLN A 131 -0.69 -18.43 -4.59
C GLN A 131 -1.93 -19.14 -4.01
N LYS A 132 -2.95 -18.44 -3.50
CA LYS A 132 -4.15 -19.09 -2.94
C LYS A 132 -5.16 -19.56 -3.99
N LEU A 133 -5.00 -19.13 -5.25
CA LEU A 133 -5.89 -19.51 -6.36
C LEU A 133 -5.41 -20.76 -7.11
N ALA A 134 -4.14 -21.16 -6.97
CA ALA A 134 -3.58 -22.29 -7.72
C ALA A 134 -3.89 -23.68 -7.14
N GLN A 135 -4.50 -23.76 -5.95
CA GLN A 135 -4.85 -25.04 -5.30
C GLN A 135 -6.33 -25.42 -5.47
N THR A 136 -7.13 -24.55 -6.09
CA THR A 136 -8.50 -24.88 -6.49
C THR A 136 -8.56 -24.75 -8.00
N GLU A 137 -8.86 -25.86 -8.68
CA GLU A 137 -9.13 -25.96 -10.12
C GLU A 137 -7.90 -26.10 -11.03
N LYS A 138 -7.33 -27.32 -11.01
CA LYS A 138 -6.88 -27.95 -12.26
C LYS A 138 -8.09 -28.13 -13.18
N ALA A 139 -8.29 -27.22 -14.13
CA ALA A 139 -8.88 -27.49 -15.44
C ALA A 139 -8.75 -26.22 -16.30
N GLU A 140 -7.79 -26.26 -17.22
CA GLU A 140 -7.88 -25.65 -18.56
C GLU A 140 -8.77 -24.41 -18.71
N LEU A 141 -8.37 -23.28 -18.13
CA LEU A 141 -8.92 -21.98 -18.49
C LEU A 141 -7.81 -20.93 -18.52
N THR A 142 -7.90 -20.01 -19.46
CA THR A 142 -6.91 -18.94 -19.57
C THR A 142 -6.96 -18.05 -18.31
N PRO A 143 -5.85 -17.41 -17.91
CA PRO A 143 -5.81 -16.56 -16.71
C PRO A 143 -6.89 -15.46 -16.70
N GLN A 144 -7.37 -15.06 -17.88
CA GLN A 144 -8.42 -14.06 -18.05
C GLN A 144 -9.82 -14.59 -17.70
N GLU A 145 -10.08 -15.88 -17.90
CA GLU A 145 -11.36 -16.53 -17.60
C GLU A 145 -11.51 -16.84 -16.12
N VAL A 146 -10.41 -17.27 -15.47
CA VAL A 146 -10.34 -17.49 -14.02
C VAL A 146 -10.64 -16.19 -13.26
N GLN A 147 -10.12 -15.06 -13.78
CA GLN A 147 -10.34 -13.76 -13.16
C GLN A 147 -11.80 -13.29 -13.31
N ARG A 148 -12.48 -13.57 -14.42
CA ARG A 148 -13.91 -13.25 -14.61
C ARG A 148 -14.81 -14.13 -13.74
N ALA A 149 -14.52 -15.43 -13.64
CA ALA A 149 -15.30 -16.36 -12.82
C ALA A 149 -15.22 -16.02 -11.31
N ALA A 150 -14.04 -15.61 -10.83
CA ALA A 150 -13.86 -15.18 -9.45
C ALA A 150 -14.66 -13.92 -9.10
N ILE A 151 -14.82 -13.00 -10.05
CA ILE A 151 -15.59 -11.75 -9.86
C ILE A 151 -17.10 -12.03 -9.87
N ALA A 152 -17.57 -12.95 -10.71
CA ALA A 152 -18.98 -13.35 -10.75
C ALA A 152 -19.43 -14.05 -9.46
N LYS A 153 -18.61 -14.96 -8.92
CA LYS A 153 -18.92 -15.71 -7.69
C LYS A 153 -18.96 -14.81 -6.44
N ALA A 154 -18.17 -13.73 -6.43
CA ALA A 154 -18.20 -12.73 -5.36
C ALA A 154 -19.43 -11.80 -5.43
N ALA A 155 -20.05 -11.65 -6.62
CA ALA A 155 -21.28 -10.88 -6.79
C ALA A 155 -22.52 -11.66 -6.33
N GLU A 156 -22.55 -12.99 -6.52
CA GLU A 156 -23.64 -13.86 -6.07
C GLU A 156 -23.75 -13.95 -4.54
N GLN A 157 -22.62 -13.90 -3.82
CA GLN A 157 -22.63 -13.91 -2.34
C GLN A 157 -23.21 -12.63 -1.71
N LYS A 158 -23.41 -11.55 -2.47
CA LYS A 158 -24.08 -10.33 -1.99
C LYS A 158 -25.60 -10.30 -2.21
N GLN A 159 -26.18 -11.26 -2.93
CA GLN A 159 -27.63 -11.32 -3.15
C GLN A 159 -28.38 -12.28 -2.19
N GLY A 160 -27.68 -13.01 -1.33
CA GLY A 160 -28.27 -13.97 -0.38
C GLY A 160 -28.69 -13.43 1.00
N ALA A 161 -28.48 -12.15 1.32
CA ALA A 161 -28.73 -11.58 2.66
C ALA A 161 -29.87 -10.52 2.68
N GLY A 162 -30.79 -10.58 1.72
CA GLY A 162 -31.79 -9.52 1.51
C GLY A 162 -33.22 -10.00 1.33
N GLN A 163 -33.65 -11.09 1.97
CA GLN A 163 -35.08 -11.43 2.07
C GLN A 163 -35.38 -12.08 3.42
N SER A 164 -35.79 -11.25 4.38
CA SER A 164 -36.77 -11.62 5.41
C SER A 164 -37.29 -10.35 6.06
N GLN A 165 -38.62 -10.27 6.16
CA GLN A 165 -39.43 -9.29 6.91
C GLN A 165 -40.00 -8.12 6.10
N SER A 166 -41.05 -8.43 5.33
CA SER A 166 -42.24 -7.61 5.27
C SER A 166 -43.46 -8.52 5.37
N ALA A 167 -44.19 -8.45 6.50
CA ALA A 167 -45.65 -8.55 6.60
C ALA A 167 -46.08 -8.62 8.08
N ALA A 168 -47.22 -7.98 8.37
CA ALA A 168 -47.88 -7.74 9.66
C ALA A 168 -47.34 -6.48 10.38
N GLU A 169 -48.11 -5.43 10.68
CA GLU A 169 -49.56 -5.35 10.84
C GLU A 169 -49.98 -3.87 10.85
N ALA A 170 -51.04 -3.53 10.12
CA ALA A 170 -51.72 -2.25 10.21
C ALA A 170 -52.96 -2.42 11.09
N ALA A 171 -52.97 -1.85 12.30
CA ALA A 171 -54.18 -1.49 13.03
C ALA A 171 -53.87 -0.53 14.20
N LYS A 172 -54.43 0.70 14.14
CA LYS A 172 -54.63 1.57 15.32
C LYS A 172 -55.96 1.16 16.01
N PRO A 173 -56.11 1.27 17.34
CA PRO A 173 -56.66 2.50 17.97
C PRO A 173 -55.99 2.83 19.33
N LYS A 174 -55.74 4.11 19.71
CA LYS A 174 -56.59 5.12 20.39
C LYS A 174 -56.71 4.94 21.94
N VAL A 175 -56.41 6.04 22.65
CA VAL A 175 -56.94 6.52 23.97
C VAL A 175 -56.07 6.39 25.26
N ALA A 176 -55.60 7.57 25.72
CA ALA A 176 -55.57 8.21 27.05
C ALA A 176 -54.94 7.61 28.35
N GLU A 177 -54.47 8.56 29.17
CA GLU A 177 -54.21 8.53 30.64
C GLU A 177 -52.97 7.76 31.15
N GLN A 178 -52.21 8.16 32.17
CA GLN A 178 -52.28 9.24 33.16
C GLN A 178 -50.89 9.39 33.84
N GLN A 179 -50.72 10.57 34.43
CA GLN A 179 -49.75 11.07 35.43
C GLN A 179 -49.01 10.03 36.32
N GLN A 180 -47.76 10.33 36.74
CA GLN A 180 -47.44 10.87 38.08
C GLN A 180 -45.93 11.02 38.34
N GLN A 181 -45.59 12.14 39.01
CA GLN A 181 -44.63 12.36 40.11
C GLN A 181 -43.26 11.63 40.08
N GLY A 182 -42.11 12.24 40.38
CA GLY A 182 -41.81 13.53 40.99
C GLY A 182 -40.61 13.38 41.92
N GLU A 183 -39.55 14.19 41.72
CA GLU A 183 -38.47 14.46 42.68
C GLU A 183 -37.90 15.84 42.27
N ARG A 184 -38.18 16.97 42.94
CA ARG A 184 -37.62 17.47 44.23
C ARG A 184 -36.16 17.03 44.38
N ARG A 185 -35.12 17.85 44.46
CA ARG A 185 -34.81 19.09 45.22
C ARG A 185 -33.25 19.16 45.07
N ARG A 186 -32.49 20.26 44.97
CA ARG A 186 -32.51 21.59 45.58
C ARG A 186 -31.55 22.54 44.82
N GLN A 187 -31.92 23.82 44.86
CA GLN A 187 -31.10 25.05 44.75
C GLN A 187 -29.90 25.04 45.74
N GLY A 188 -28.86 25.86 45.69
CA GLY A 188 -28.43 27.05 44.91
C GLY A 188 -26.89 27.03 44.87
N GLN A 189 -26.13 28.05 44.45
CA GLN A 189 -26.18 29.45 44.84
C GLN A 189 -25.25 30.24 43.90
N ARG A 190 -25.71 31.42 43.45
CA ARG A 190 -24.86 32.50 42.94
C ARG A 190 -24.43 33.38 44.12
N VAL A 191 -23.19 33.83 44.11
CA VAL A 191 -22.69 35.07 44.72
C VAL A 191 -21.61 35.55 43.76
N ALA A 192 -21.90 36.62 43.00
CA ALA A 192 -21.54 38.01 43.28
C ALA A 192 -20.10 38.29 42.83
#